data_AF-A0A7S3MF13-F1
#
_entry.id   AF-A0A7S3MF13-F1
#
_cell.length_a   1.000
_cell.length_b   1.000
_cell.length_c   1.000
_cell.angle_alpha   90.00
_cell.angle_beta   90.00
_cell.angle_gamma   90.00
#
_symmetry.space_group_name_H-M   'P 1'
#
loop_
_entity.id
_entity.type
_entity.pdbx_description
1 polymer ?
#
loop_
_entity_poly.entity_id
_entity_poly.type
_entity_poly.pdbx_seq_one_letter_code
_entity_poly.pdbx_strand_id
1 'polypeptide(L)'
;GLFSTFPEMIRFLAAFMNLHRGLPWPEAGVSKTSAGLFLMFDCIAVMFAMLFPPLVLVHLPLAANNQTTIENQYLNMPNPYNLGSTLANLTQLFGSPGWDWVLPIHPLHPVDDGVSFQRGDLDFGEAMRLSALDSPQDVEQLWQIRYQVSMSNLAKKFRQRSSNPCIG
;
A
#
# COMPACT_ATOMS: atom_id res chain seq x y z
N GLY A 1 21.74 -6.85 -9.19
CA GLY A 1 21.15 -8.12 -8.71
C GLY A 1 21.15 -9.13 -9.83
N LEU A 2 20.05 -9.26 -10.57
CA LEU A 2 19.92 -10.26 -11.64
C LEU A 2 20.87 -10.02 -12.82
N PHE A 3 21.08 -8.77 -13.23
CA PHE A 3 21.98 -8.47 -14.37
C PHE A 3 23.44 -8.87 -14.11
N SER A 4 23.87 -8.91 -12.85
CA SER A 4 25.22 -9.35 -12.47
C SER A 4 25.32 -10.87 -12.30
N THR A 5 24.24 -11.57 -11.92
CA THR A 5 24.25 -13.03 -11.71
C THR A 5 23.82 -13.82 -12.94
N PHE A 6 23.12 -13.20 -13.89
CA PHE A 6 22.61 -13.86 -15.10
C PHE A 6 23.71 -14.51 -15.97
N PRO A 7 24.87 -13.88 -16.21
CA PRO A 7 25.97 -14.54 -16.95
C PRO A 7 26.50 -15.78 -16.22
N GLU A 8 26.59 -15.71 -14.89
CA GLU A 8 27.05 -16.81 -14.03
C GLU A 8 26.04 -17.97 -14.00
N MET A 9 24.75 -17.65 -13.96
CA MET A 9 23.66 -18.62 -14.07
C MET A 9 23.76 -19.41 -15.39
N ILE A 10 23.96 -18.71 -16.52
CA ILE A 10 24.13 -19.36 -17.83
C ILE A 10 25.40 -20.24 -17.84
N ARG A 11 26.51 -19.73 -17.29
CA ARG A 11 27.78 -20.47 -17.20
C ARG A 11 27.63 -21.78 -16.44
N PHE A 12 27.06 -21.74 -15.24
CA PHE A 12 26.88 -22.95 -14.43
C PHE A 12 25.83 -23.90 -15.02
N LEU A 13 24.75 -23.38 -15.60
CA LEU A 13 23.77 -24.22 -16.30
C LEU A 13 24.42 -24.98 -17.46
N ALA A 14 25.24 -24.31 -18.27
CA ALA A 14 26.00 -24.93 -19.35
C ALA A 14 27.02 -25.97 -18.82
N ALA A 15 27.69 -25.69 -17.70
CA ALA A 15 28.61 -26.63 -17.06
C ALA A 15 27.91 -27.92 -16.58
N PHE A 16 26.70 -27.80 -16.01
CA PHE A 16 25.89 -28.96 -15.63
C PHE A 16 25.36 -29.73 -16.84
N MET A 17 24.97 -29.04 -17.93
CA MET A 17 24.59 -29.69 -19.18
C MET A 17 25.75 -30.48 -19.81
N ASN A 18 26.97 -29.94 -19.76
CA ASN A 18 28.17 -30.62 -20.22
C ASN A 18 28.43 -31.88 -19.39
N LEU A 19 28.35 -31.78 -18.07
CA LEU A 19 28.49 -32.93 -17.17
C LEU A 19 27.43 -34.01 -17.45
N HIS A 20 26.18 -33.61 -17.72
CA HIS A 20 25.10 -34.53 -18.09
C HIS A 20 25.37 -35.24 -19.43
N ARG A 21 26.01 -34.56 -20.38
CA ARG A 21 26.46 -35.12 -21.67
C ARG A 21 27.74 -35.98 -21.56
N GLY A 22 28.28 -36.17 -20.35
CA GLY A 22 29.52 -36.91 -20.11
C GLY A 22 30.80 -36.14 -20.42
N LEU A 23 30.72 -34.83 -20.67
CA LEU A 23 31.90 -33.97 -20.84
C LEU A 23 32.53 -33.63 -19.48
N PRO A 24 33.86 -33.38 -19.44
CA PRO A 24 34.53 -33.00 -18.21
C PRO A 24 34.00 -31.66 -17.68
N TRP A 25 34.06 -31.50 -16.36
CA TRP A 25 33.68 -30.26 -15.69
C TRP A 25 34.62 -29.11 -16.12
N PRO A 26 34.11 -28.06 -16.78
CA PRO A 26 34.97 -27.02 -17.37
C PRO A 26 35.48 -26.00 -16.35
N GLU A 27 34.80 -25.87 -15.19
CA GLU A 27 35.09 -24.82 -14.22
C GLU A 27 36.18 -25.23 -13.22
N ALA A 28 37.43 -25.04 -13.61
CA ALA A 28 38.58 -25.27 -12.74
C ALA A 28 38.52 -24.34 -11.51
N GLY A 29 38.45 -24.93 -10.31
CA GLY A 29 38.42 -24.20 -9.04
C GLY A 29 37.04 -23.99 -8.42
N VAL A 30 35.95 -24.38 -9.10
CA VAL A 30 34.59 -24.32 -8.52
C VAL A 30 34.09 -25.73 -8.23
N SER A 31 33.66 -25.97 -6.99
CA SER A 31 33.05 -27.24 -6.60
C SER A 31 31.65 -27.36 -7.22
N LYS A 32 31.31 -28.57 -7.70
CA LYS A 32 29.98 -28.90 -8.25
C LYS A 32 28.85 -28.59 -7.25
N THR A 33 29.11 -28.82 -5.96
CA THR A 33 28.15 -28.55 -4.89
C THR A 33 27.87 -27.06 -4.73
N SER A 34 28.92 -26.23 -4.74
CA SER A 34 28.79 -24.77 -4.71
C SER A 34 28.05 -24.22 -5.92
N ALA A 35 28.35 -24.73 -7.12
CA ALA A 35 27.63 -24.35 -8.34
C ALA A 35 26.14 -24.75 -8.28
N GLY A 36 25.83 -25.92 -7.75
CA GLY A 36 24.44 -26.37 -7.55
C GLY A 36 23.67 -25.49 -6.55
N LEU A 37 24.30 -25.13 -5.43
CA LEU A 37 23.71 -24.20 -4.45
C LEU A 37 23.46 -22.83 -5.07
N PHE A 38 24.40 -22.30 -5.85
CA PHE A 38 24.25 -21.03 -6.55
C PHE A 38 23.05 -21.04 -7.50
N LEU A 39 22.91 -22.09 -8.33
CA LEU A 39 21.75 -22.24 -9.22
C LEU A 39 20.43 -22.33 -8.46
N MET A 40 20.40 -23.02 -7.31
CA MET A 40 19.20 -23.09 -6.46
C MET A 40 18.81 -21.70 -5.94
N PHE A 41 19.77 -20.91 -5.46
CA PHE A 41 19.51 -19.54 -5.03
C PHE A 41 19.04 -18.65 -6.19
N ASP A 42 19.62 -18.79 -7.38
CA ASP A 42 19.19 -18.06 -8.58
C ASP A 42 17.76 -18.43 -8.99
N CYS A 43 17.37 -19.70 -8.92
CA CYS A 43 15.98 -20.10 -9.20
C CYS A 43 14.99 -19.43 -8.24
N ILE A 44 15.32 -19.37 -6.95
CA ILE A 44 14.52 -18.67 -5.95
C ILE A 44 14.48 -17.16 -6.25
N ALA A 45 15.63 -16.57 -6.57
CA ALA A 45 15.73 -15.15 -6.90
C ALA A 45 14.91 -14.79 -8.15
N VAL A 46 14.94 -15.61 -9.20
CA VAL A 46 14.14 -15.44 -10.42
C VAL A 46 12.65 -15.55 -10.10
N MET A 47 12.23 -16.47 -9.24
CA MET A 47 10.83 -16.57 -8.79
C MET A 47 10.37 -15.27 -8.11
N PHE A 48 11.15 -14.75 -7.16
CA PHE A 48 10.87 -13.45 -6.54
C PHE A 48 10.88 -12.31 -7.55
N ALA A 49 11.85 -12.30 -8.46
CA ALA A 49 11.94 -11.29 -9.51
C ALA A 49 10.73 -11.27 -10.45
N MET A 50 10.03 -12.39 -10.60
CA MET A 50 8.76 -12.46 -11.34
C MET A 50 7.56 -12.02 -10.51
N LEU A 51 7.58 -12.24 -9.19
CA LEU A 51 6.48 -11.92 -8.28
C LEU A 51 6.46 -10.46 -7.81
N PHE A 52 7.63 -9.84 -7.60
CA PHE A 52 7.71 -8.46 -7.10
C PHE A 52 7.22 -7.39 -8.09
N PRO A 53 7.56 -7.43 -9.39
CA PRO A 53 7.12 -6.41 -10.33
C PRO A 53 5.59 -6.24 -10.41
N PRO A 54 4.76 -7.29 -10.54
CA PRO A 54 3.31 -7.10 -10.54
C PRO A 54 2.80 -6.54 -9.21
N LEU A 55 3.40 -6.92 -8.08
CA LEU A 55 3.05 -6.35 -6.77
C LEU A 55 3.32 -4.83 -6.75
N VAL A 56 4.50 -4.40 -7.19
CA VAL A 56 4.85 -2.98 -7.28
C VAL A 56 3.93 -2.25 -8.28
N LEU A 57 3.66 -2.85 -9.44
CA LEU A 57 2.79 -2.25 -10.46
C LEU A 57 1.34 -2.08 -10.00
N VAL A 58 0.86 -2.92 -9.07
CA VAL A 58 -0.47 -2.78 -8.47
C VAL A 58 -0.47 -1.70 -7.38
N HIS A 59 0.56 -1.65 -6.53
CA HIS A 59 0.58 -0.73 -5.40
C HIS A 59 1.06 0.69 -5.72
N LEU A 60 1.92 0.86 -6.73
CA LEU A 60 2.40 2.18 -7.14
C LEU A 60 1.27 3.13 -7.59
N PRO A 61 0.31 2.73 -8.46
CA PRO A 61 -0.81 3.60 -8.82
C PRO A 61 -1.76 3.85 -7.64
N LEU A 62 -1.90 2.88 -6.72
CA LEU A 62 -2.69 3.06 -5.50
C LEU A 62 -2.08 4.14 -4.60
N ALA A 63 -0.77 4.06 -4.35
CA ALA A 63 -0.04 5.09 -3.61
C ALA A 63 -0.06 6.45 -4.32
N ALA A 64 0.08 6.46 -5.65
CA ALA A 64 0.04 7.69 -6.46
C ALA A 64 -1.32 8.40 -6.43
N ASN A 65 -2.40 7.68 -6.09
CA ASN A 65 -3.75 8.22 -5.94
C ASN A 65 -4.20 8.32 -4.47
N ASN A 66 -3.31 8.06 -3.50
CA ASN A 66 -3.65 8.00 -2.07
C ASN A 66 -4.87 7.10 -1.79
N GLN A 67 -4.80 5.86 -2.26
CA GLN A 67 -5.89 4.90 -2.18
C GLN A 67 -5.40 3.55 -1.66
N THR A 68 -6.13 2.95 -0.74
CA THR A 68 -5.87 1.59 -0.28
C THR A 68 -6.45 0.54 -1.24
N THR A 69 -5.96 -0.70 -1.14
CA THR A 69 -6.53 -1.82 -1.92
C THR A 69 -8.01 -2.07 -1.58
N ILE A 70 -8.42 -1.84 -0.32
CA ILE A 70 -9.81 -1.95 0.13
C ILE A 70 -10.65 -0.86 -0.55
N GLU A 71 -10.18 0.39 -0.53
CA GLU A 71 -10.90 1.51 -1.13
C GLU A 71 -11.03 1.40 -2.63
N ASN A 72 -10.07 0.78 -3.31
CA ASN A 72 -10.13 0.51 -4.75
C ASN A 72 -11.27 -0.44 -5.14
N GLN A 73 -11.88 -1.15 -4.20
CA GLN A 73 -13.04 -2.00 -4.46
C GLN A 73 -14.37 -1.24 -4.42
N TYR A 74 -14.42 -0.02 -3.89
CA TYR A 74 -15.65 0.78 -3.85
C TYR A 74 -15.89 1.46 -5.19
N LEU A 75 -16.82 0.91 -5.98
CA LEU A 75 -17.22 1.46 -7.28
C LEU A 75 -18.29 2.57 -7.20
N ASN A 76 -18.84 2.79 -6.01
CA ASN A 76 -20.01 3.64 -5.79
C ASN A 76 -19.67 5.09 -5.43
N MET A 77 -18.40 5.42 -5.21
CA MET A 77 -17.99 6.77 -4.84
C MET A 77 -16.60 7.13 -5.42
N PRO A 78 -16.35 8.40 -5.78
CA PRO A 78 -15.02 8.86 -6.14
C PRO A 78 -14.07 8.81 -4.94
N ASN A 79 -12.76 8.73 -5.19
CA ASN A 79 -11.74 8.70 -4.13
C ASN A 79 -11.61 10.09 -3.46
N PRO A 80 -12.04 10.25 -2.19
CA PRO A 80 -12.00 11.55 -1.51
C PRO A 80 -10.61 11.92 -0.97
N TYR A 81 -9.67 10.97 -0.90
CA TYR A 81 -8.34 11.17 -0.32
C TYR A 81 -7.28 11.54 -1.36
N ASN A 82 -7.64 11.55 -2.64
CA ASN A 82 -6.75 12.00 -3.70
C ASN A 82 -6.56 13.53 -3.59
N LEU A 83 -5.33 13.96 -3.35
CA LEU A 83 -4.96 15.37 -3.18
C LEU A 83 -4.63 16.08 -4.52
N GLY A 84 -4.97 15.46 -5.65
CA GLY A 84 -4.85 16.03 -6.99
C GLY A 84 -3.44 15.99 -7.58
N SER A 85 -2.40 15.65 -6.80
CA SER A 85 -1.05 15.43 -7.31
C SER A 85 -0.41 14.19 -6.71
N THR A 86 0.34 13.45 -7.54
CA THR A 86 1.07 12.24 -7.10
C THR A 86 2.06 12.55 -6.00
N LEU A 87 2.73 13.70 -6.05
CA LEU A 87 3.65 14.10 -4.98
C LEU A 87 2.90 14.30 -3.66
N ALA A 88 1.79 15.05 -3.66
CA ALA A 88 0.99 15.25 -2.43
C ALA A 88 0.48 13.91 -1.87
N ASN A 89 0.04 12.99 -2.73
CA ASN A 89 -0.39 11.66 -2.33
C ASN A 89 0.75 10.84 -1.71
N LEU A 90 1.93 10.83 -2.34
CA LEU A 90 3.10 10.13 -1.82
C LEU A 90 3.62 10.73 -0.50
N THR A 91 3.47 12.04 -0.30
CA THR A 91 3.87 12.68 0.96
C THR A 91 3.05 12.19 2.15
N GLN A 92 1.80 11.76 1.94
CA GLN A 92 1.01 11.15 3.02
C GLN A 92 1.63 9.84 3.51
N LEU A 93 2.27 9.06 2.62
CA LEU A 93 2.92 7.79 2.96
C LEU A 93 4.35 7.97 3.47
N PHE A 94 5.15 8.79 2.78
CA PHE A 94 6.59 8.93 3.03
C PHE A 94 6.97 10.18 3.83
N GLY A 95 5.99 10.99 4.23
CA GLY A 95 6.24 12.30 4.85
C GLY A 95 6.75 13.33 3.85
N SER A 96 7.37 14.40 4.37
CA SER A 96 7.98 15.44 3.52
C SER A 96 9.07 14.84 2.62
N PRO A 97 9.23 15.32 1.36
CA PRO A 97 10.24 14.79 0.44
C PRO A 97 11.66 14.85 1.02
N GLY A 98 12.31 13.69 1.13
CA GLY A 98 13.62 13.54 1.76
C GLY A 98 14.37 12.29 1.32
N TRP A 99 15.61 12.15 1.79
CA TRP A 99 16.45 10.97 1.53
C TRP A 99 15.96 9.72 2.28
N ASP A 100 15.11 9.90 3.29
CA ASP A 100 14.45 8.84 4.05
C ASP A 100 13.42 8.06 3.22
N TRP A 101 12.94 8.61 2.09
CA TRP A 101 11.99 7.94 1.19
C TRP A 101 12.50 6.63 0.60
N VAL A 102 13.82 6.50 0.44
CA VAL A 102 14.45 5.30 -0.13
C VAL A 102 14.94 4.33 0.93
N LEU A 103 14.73 4.65 2.21
CA LEU A 103 15.19 3.84 3.33
C LEU A 103 14.02 3.21 4.07
N PRO A 104 14.18 1.98 4.57
CA PRO A 104 13.15 1.29 5.35
C PRO A 104 13.14 1.81 6.80
N ILE A 105 12.92 3.12 6.96
CA ILE A 105 12.79 3.81 8.25
C ILE A 105 11.45 4.53 8.31
N HIS A 106 11.00 4.87 9.52
CA HIS A 106 9.84 5.75 9.65
C HIS A 106 10.18 7.13 9.04
N PRO A 107 9.20 7.78 8.38
CA PRO A 107 9.37 9.13 7.90
C PRO A 107 9.90 10.05 9.00
N LEU A 108 10.95 10.82 8.70
CA LEU A 108 11.52 11.76 9.66
C LEU A 108 10.58 12.96 9.90
N HIS A 109 9.79 13.28 8.89
CA HIS A 109 8.83 14.38 8.89
C HIS A 109 7.45 13.89 8.42
N PRO A 110 6.73 13.09 9.25
CA PRO A 110 5.39 12.62 8.91
C PRO A 110 4.42 13.81 8.82
N VAL A 111 3.52 13.74 7.84
CA VAL A 111 2.49 14.78 7.61
C VAL A 111 1.10 14.34 8.08
N ASP A 112 0.97 13.08 8.48
CA ASP A 112 -0.28 12.41 8.87
C ASP A 112 -0.10 11.75 10.25
N ASP A 113 -1.18 11.70 11.02
CA ASP A 113 -1.26 11.08 12.34
C ASP A 113 -1.72 9.61 12.28
N GLY A 114 -2.17 9.14 11.11
CA GLY A 114 -2.66 7.79 10.87
C GLY A 114 -4.07 7.54 11.42
N VAL A 115 -4.77 8.58 11.89
CA VAL A 115 -6.13 8.54 12.44
C VAL A 115 -7.06 9.43 11.62
N SER A 116 -6.57 10.55 11.10
CA SER A 116 -7.33 11.55 10.36
C SER A 116 -6.61 11.99 9.10
N PHE A 117 -7.20 11.63 7.94
CA PHE A 117 -6.60 11.86 6.64
C PHE A 117 -7.18 13.08 5.95
N GLN A 118 -6.32 13.85 5.27
CA GLN A 118 -6.77 14.99 4.47
C GLN A 118 -7.63 14.53 3.29
N ARG A 119 -8.74 15.26 3.07
CA ARG A 119 -9.63 15.05 1.94
C ARG A 119 -9.37 16.09 0.85
N GLY A 120 -9.17 15.64 -0.38
CA GLY A 120 -8.98 16.50 -1.54
C GLY A 120 -10.29 16.92 -2.22
N ASP A 121 -11.41 16.29 -1.87
CA ASP A 121 -12.74 16.62 -2.39
C ASP A 121 -13.44 17.76 -1.63
N LEU A 122 -12.85 18.25 -0.54
CA LEU A 122 -13.36 19.37 0.25
C LEU A 122 -12.61 20.65 -0.13
N ASP A 123 -13.35 21.73 -0.40
CA ASP A 123 -12.74 23.05 -0.54
C ASP A 123 -12.18 23.54 0.81
N PHE A 124 -11.14 24.39 0.75
CA PHE A 124 -10.44 24.91 1.93
C PHE A 124 -11.40 25.54 2.97
N GLY A 125 -12.45 26.21 2.50
CA GLY A 125 -13.48 26.80 3.37
C GLY A 125 -14.35 25.76 4.09
N GLU A 126 -14.66 24.65 3.45
CA GLU A 126 -15.37 23.54 4.09
C GLU A 126 -14.46 22.79 5.06
N ALA A 127 -13.23 22.48 4.68
CA ALA A 127 -12.25 21.85 5.56
C ALA A 127 -12.01 22.68 6.84
N MET A 128 -11.90 24.01 6.71
CA MET A 128 -11.76 24.93 7.84
C MET A 128 -13.03 24.99 8.69
N ARG A 129 -14.22 25.02 8.08
CA ARG A 129 -15.47 24.92 8.85
C ARG A 129 -15.55 23.63 9.63
N LEU A 130 -15.21 22.51 9.02
CA LEU A 130 -15.28 21.18 9.63
C LEU A 130 -14.28 20.99 10.76
N SER A 131 -13.08 21.58 10.65
CA SER A 131 -12.07 21.56 11.72
C SER A 131 -12.39 22.53 12.87
N ALA A 132 -13.20 23.56 12.62
CA ALA A 132 -13.71 24.47 13.66
C ALA A 132 -14.95 23.91 14.41
N LEU A 133 -15.44 22.72 14.03
CA LEU A 133 -16.56 22.07 14.71
C LEU A 133 -16.09 21.42 16.01
N ASP A 134 -16.16 22.18 17.10
CA ASP A 134 -15.76 21.74 18.44
C ASP A 134 -16.95 21.21 19.27
N SER A 135 -18.18 21.37 18.76
CA SER A 135 -19.38 20.92 19.47
C SER A 135 -19.73 19.47 19.12
N PRO A 136 -20.17 18.65 20.11
CA PRO A 136 -20.58 17.26 19.87
C PRO A 136 -21.72 17.12 18.84
N GLN A 137 -22.54 18.16 18.68
CA GLN A 137 -23.66 18.20 17.75
C GLN A 137 -23.19 18.38 16.30
N ASP A 138 -22.11 19.13 16.12
CA ASP A 138 -21.51 19.36 14.81
C ASP A 138 -20.77 18.12 14.29
N VAL A 139 -20.10 17.38 15.19
CA VAL A 139 -19.47 16.08 14.88
C VAL A 139 -20.52 15.05 14.44
N GLU A 140 -21.67 15.02 15.10
CA GLU A 140 -22.79 14.14 14.75
C GLU A 140 -23.41 14.52 13.40
N GLN A 141 -23.55 15.81 13.08
CA GLN A 141 -24.01 16.25 11.76
C GLN A 141 -23.01 15.88 10.65
N LEU A 142 -21.72 16.04 10.92
CA LEU A 142 -20.63 15.58 10.06
C LEU A 142 -20.71 14.08 9.77
N TRP A 143 -20.95 13.28 10.80
CA TRP A 143 -21.15 11.84 10.70
C TRP A 143 -22.37 11.52 9.83
N GLN A 144 -23.49 12.21 10.03
CA GLN A 144 -24.72 12.00 9.25
C GLN A 144 -24.56 12.32 7.77
N ILE A 145 -23.86 13.42 7.44
CA ILE A 145 -23.55 13.80 6.06
C ILE A 145 -22.63 12.76 5.42
N ARG A 146 -21.59 12.33 6.14
CA ARG A 146 -20.57 11.39 5.64
C ARG A 146 -21.14 10.00 5.34
N TYR A 147 -22.07 9.52 6.16
CA TYR A 147 -22.68 8.20 6.01
C TYR A 147 -24.08 8.24 5.38
N GLN A 148 -24.53 9.40 4.89
CA GLN A 148 -25.87 9.63 4.33
C GLN A 148 -26.98 8.98 5.17
N VAL A 149 -26.85 9.06 6.50
CA VAL A 149 -27.76 8.36 7.40
C VAL A 149 -29.10 9.07 7.37
N SER A 150 -30.14 8.37 6.92
CA SER A 150 -31.48 8.94 6.90
C SER A 150 -31.93 9.27 8.33
N MET A 151 -32.08 10.56 8.61
CA MET A 151 -32.61 11.10 9.88
C MET A 151 -33.96 10.50 10.28
N SER A 152 -34.73 10.00 9.30
CA SER A 152 -35.99 9.31 9.54
C SER A 152 -35.84 8.00 10.35
N ASN A 153 -34.74 7.27 10.16
CA ASN A 153 -34.47 6.02 10.86
C ASN A 153 -33.91 6.26 12.27
N LEU A 154 -33.08 7.29 12.45
CA LEU A 154 -32.57 7.69 13.77
C LEU A 154 -33.70 8.24 14.65
N ALA A 155 -34.57 9.10 14.09
CA ALA A 155 -35.73 9.65 14.79
C ALA A 155 -36.72 8.55 15.24
N LYS A 156 -36.94 7.52 14.41
CA LYS A 156 -37.73 6.34 14.80
C LYS A 156 -37.08 5.57 15.96
N LYS A 157 -35.77 5.36 15.92
CA LYS A 157 -35.02 4.64 16.96
C LYS A 157 -35.00 5.39 18.30
N PHE A 158 -34.83 6.71 18.28
CA PHE A 158 -34.91 7.54 19.48
C PHE A 158 -36.33 7.64 20.04
N ARG A 159 -37.35 7.74 19.17
CA ARG A 159 -38.75 7.74 19.60
C ARG A 159 -39.14 6.40 20.24
N GLN A 160 -38.70 5.27 19.69
CA GLN A 160 -38.85 3.93 20.28
C GLN A 160 -38.11 3.76 21.62
N ARG A 161 -36.94 4.41 21.79
CA ARG A 161 -36.17 4.35 23.04
C ARG A 161 -36.80 5.22 24.14
N SER A 162 -37.44 6.34 23.79
CA SER A 162 -38.18 7.19 24.73
C SER A 162 -39.57 6.62 25.11
N SER A 163 -40.11 5.71 24.30
CA SER A 163 -41.40 5.06 24.54
C SER A 163 -41.30 3.73 25.30
N ASN A 164 -40.12 3.32 25.75
CA ASN A 164 -39.95 2.23 26.71
C ASN A 164 -39.65 2.82 28.10
N PRO A 165 -40.67 3.28 28.84
CA PRO A 165 -40.55 3.34 30.29
C PRO A 165 -40.57 1.88 30.80
N CYS A 166 -39.60 1.56 31.66
CA CYS A 166 -39.55 0.38 32.52
C CYS A 166 -39.07 -0.93 31.88
N ILE A 167 -37.89 -1.38 32.28
CA ILE A 167 -37.78 -2.52 33.21
C ILE A 167 -36.87 -2.04 34.35
N GLY A 168 -37.40 -2.11 35.57
CA GLY A 168 -36.67 -1.80 36.81
C GLY A 168 -35.83 -2.95 37.32
#